data_AF-A0AAW0ERI9-F1
#
_entry.id   AF-A0AAW0ERI9-F1
#
_cell.length_a   1.000
_cell.length_b   1.000
_cell.length_c   1.000
_cell.angle_alpha   90.00
_cell.angle_beta   90.00
_cell.angle_gamma   90.00
#
_symmetry.space_group_name_H-M   'P 1'
#
loop_
_entity.id
_entity.type
_entity.pdbx_description
1 polymer ?
#
loop_
_entity_poly.entity_id
_entity_poly.type
_entity_poly.pdbx_seq_one_letter_code
_entity_poly.pdbx_strand_id
1 'polypeptide(L)'
;MGLFGKDRTGTFKATDGTGRHFTWTIRQFASHDAGTTLDSENVSCFTKVKFHLHMSLGTNGDIGLYVHYKKPPIPKYSYYFENTKGEIMRQHTAHTIPDDSERCGHWNVCSREDMRGFLGEEDTLFVRFVFDDDTLVVKRVADKNMTSVMWTIPNVETQNLNPYSSRGFFIDNVLLVARLDSKRETSTVMATAKHDDISSYILFLFCRKGKIPPHSIEFVDASGVSYHRVEKNEDGSVLTVLVDRQVVQQHTANEGILFVKINFYTGGNPLEALNALSGLAGGDGAEKGSSASGGGRTVELGEKKELYNVMDD
;
A
#
# COMPACT_ATOMS: atom_id res chain seq x y z
N MET A 1 -29.93 -0.56 -33.09
CA MET A 1 -28.79 0.37 -32.95
C MET A 1 -27.99 -0.09 -31.74
N GLY A 2 -26.72 -0.47 -31.91
CA GLY A 2 -26.04 -1.40 -31.00
C GLY A 2 -25.23 -0.76 -29.85
N LEU A 3 -25.06 -1.58 -28.80
CA LEU A 3 -23.93 -1.65 -27.86
C LEU A 3 -23.70 -0.43 -26.95
N PHE A 4 -24.41 -0.44 -25.81
CA PHE A 4 -24.13 0.37 -24.63
C PHE A 4 -22.66 0.22 -24.17
N GLY A 5 -21.79 1.13 -24.61
CA GLY A 5 -20.49 1.33 -23.96
C GLY A 5 -20.71 1.93 -22.58
N LYS A 6 -20.00 1.45 -21.56
CA LYS A 6 -19.95 2.12 -20.25
C LYS A 6 -19.47 3.56 -20.47
N ASP A 7 -20.26 4.54 -20.05
CA ASP A 7 -19.85 5.94 -20.08
C ASP A 7 -18.57 6.10 -19.26
N ARG A 8 -17.51 6.58 -19.93
CA ARG A 8 -16.22 6.85 -19.31
C ARG A 8 -16.22 8.27 -18.80
N THR A 9 -15.78 8.46 -17.57
CA THR A 9 -15.76 9.77 -16.93
C THR A 9 -14.39 10.38 -17.10
N GLY A 10 -14.31 11.64 -17.50
CA GLY A 10 -13.05 12.39 -17.55
C GLY A 10 -12.07 11.90 -18.62
N THR A 11 -10.81 12.31 -18.50
CA THR A 11 -9.73 11.94 -19.43
C THR A 11 -8.62 11.22 -18.67
N PHE A 12 -8.23 10.03 -19.13
CA PHE A 12 -7.15 9.25 -18.52
C PHE A 12 -6.02 9.01 -19.50
N LYS A 13 -4.82 9.48 -19.16
CA LYS A 13 -3.67 9.42 -20.05
C LYS A 13 -2.36 9.22 -19.30
N ALA A 14 -1.38 8.67 -20.00
CA ALA A 14 -0.01 8.63 -19.52
C ALA A 14 0.55 10.05 -19.40
N THR A 15 1.37 10.29 -18.38
CA THR A 15 2.06 11.57 -18.19
C THR A 15 3.46 11.60 -18.78
N ASP A 16 4.01 10.42 -19.10
CA ASP A 16 5.32 10.24 -19.70
C ASP A 16 5.37 9.01 -20.62
N GLY A 17 6.56 8.72 -21.17
CA GLY A 17 6.81 7.57 -22.05
C GLY A 17 7.11 6.26 -21.33
N THR A 18 7.14 6.21 -19.99
CA THR A 18 7.52 5.01 -19.23
C THR A 18 6.40 3.96 -19.19
N GLY A 19 5.15 4.40 -19.37
CA GLY A 19 3.97 3.57 -19.17
C GLY A 19 3.69 3.23 -17.70
N ARG A 20 4.28 3.97 -16.75
CA ARG A 20 4.05 3.81 -15.30
C ARG A 20 3.24 4.93 -14.70
N HIS A 21 3.36 6.15 -15.21
CA HIS A 21 2.70 7.33 -14.65
C HIS A 21 1.49 7.77 -15.48
N PHE A 22 0.39 8.03 -14.79
CA PHE A 22 -0.89 8.39 -15.40
C PHE A 22 -1.60 9.47 -14.61
N THR A 23 -2.44 10.24 -15.28
CA THR A 23 -3.34 11.19 -14.63
C THR A 23 -4.74 11.00 -15.18
N TRP A 24 -5.69 10.82 -14.26
CA TRP A 24 -7.12 10.84 -14.56
C TRP A 24 -7.72 12.17 -14.13
N THR A 25 -8.21 12.95 -15.08
CA THR A 25 -8.82 14.25 -14.82
C THR A 25 -10.33 14.15 -14.90
N ILE A 26 -11.03 14.46 -13.81
CA ILE A 26 -12.48 14.52 -13.71
C ILE A 26 -12.87 15.97 -13.43
N ARG A 27 -13.60 16.60 -14.35
CA ARG A 27 -14.13 17.96 -14.17
C ARG A 27 -15.55 17.89 -13.64
N GLN A 28 -15.97 18.91 -12.92
CA GLN A 28 -17.32 19.00 -12.32
C GLN A 28 -17.61 17.79 -11.43
N PHE A 29 -16.63 17.37 -10.62
CA PHE A 29 -16.73 16.16 -9.82
C PHE A 29 -17.95 16.15 -8.89
N ALA A 30 -18.30 17.30 -8.30
CA ALA A 30 -19.42 17.44 -7.38
C ALA A 30 -20.79 17.16 -8.04
N SER A 31 -20.88 17.21 -9.37
CA SER A 31 -22.08 16.89 -10.14
C SER A 31 -22.43 15.40 -10.17
N HIS A 32 -21.49 14.51 -9.85
CA HIS A 32 -21.72 13.07 -9.82
C HIS A 32 -22.39 12.65 -8.52
N ASP A 33 -23.54 11.98 -8.60
CA ASP A 33 -24.36 11.60 -7.44
C ASP A 33 -23.76 10.50 -6.55
N ALA A 34 -24.25 10.42 -5.32
CA ALA A 34 -23.96 9.28 -4.44
C ALA A 34 -24.62 8.02 -4.99
N GLY A 35 -24.00 6.87 -4.76
CA GLY A 35 -24.36 5.59 -5.38
C GLY A 35 -23.87 5.41 -6.82
N THR A 36 -23.16 6.39 -7.40
CA THR A 36 -22.64 6.27 -8.77
C THR A 36 -21.26 5.65 -8.82
N THR A 37 -20.88 5.22 -10.02
CA THR A 37 -19.56 4.70 -10.34
C THR A 37 -18.99 5.51 -11.48
N LEU A 38 -17.73 5.91 -11.35
CA LEU A 38 -16.97 6.58 -12.40
C LEU A 38 -15.89 5.63 -12.89
N ASP A 39 -15.84 5.37 -14.19
CA ASP A 39 -14.83 4.52 -14.80
C ASP A 39 -13.94 5.38 -15.71
N SER A 40 -12.62 5.28 -15.56
CA SER A 40 -11.68 5.94 -16.47
C SER A 40 -11.64 5.23 -17.83
N GLU A 41 -11.08 5.89 -18.84
CA GLU A 41 -10.74 5.22 -20.11
C GLU A 41 -9.74 4.07 -19.88
N ASN A 42 -9.69 3.13 -20.84
CA ASN A 42 -8.68 2.07 -20.81
C ASN A 42 -7.37 2.58 -21.43
N VAL A 43 -6.27 2.43 -20.72
CA VAL A 43 -4.92 2.74 -21.21
C VAL A 43 -4.02 1.52 -21.07
N SER A 44 -2.86 1.51 -21.75
CA SER A 44 -1.87 0.43 -21.65
C SER A 44 -0.71 0.86 -20.76
N CYS A 45 -0.25 -0.03 -19.89
CA CYS A 45 0.89 0.21 -19.00
C CYS A 45 2.22 -0.30 -19.59
N PHE A 46 3.30 -0.16 -18.83
CA PHE A 46 4.66 -0.59 -19.16
C PHE A 46 4.78 -2.08 -19.55
N THR A 47 3.87 -2.94 -19.08
CA THR A 47 3.82 -4.37 -19.46
C THR A 47 2.98 -4.64 -20.73
N LYS A 48 2.47 -3.57 -21.38
CA LYS A 48 1.52 -3.61 -22.49
C LYS A 48 0.14 -4.19 -22.12
N VAL A 49 -0.14 -4.39 -20.83
CA VAL A 49 -1.46 -4.78 -20.34
C VAL A 49 -2.36 -3.55 -20.24
N LYS A 50 -3.63 -3.71 -20.64
CA LYS A 50 -4.65 -2.66 -20.52
C LYS A 50 -5.23 -2.64 -19.11
N PHE A 51 -5.50 -1.43 -18.61
CA PHE A 51 -6.16 -1.21 -17.33
C PHE A 51 -7.00 0.06 -17.35
N HIS A 52 -7.87 0.21 -16.37
CA HIS A 52 -8.57 1.46 -16.06
C HIS A 52 -8.74 1.61 -14.56
N LEU A 53 -9.03 2.83 -14.13
CA LEU A 53 -9.42 3.15 -12.77
C LEU A 53 -10.95 3.15 -12.65
N HIS A 54 -11.41 2.74 -11.48
CA HIS A 54 -12.81 2.65 -11.12
C HIS A 54 -12.99 3.33 -9.78
N MET A 55 -13.81 4.36 -9.72
CA MET A 55 -14.13 5.09 -8.51
C MET A 55 -15.59 4.86 -8.13
N SER A 56 -15.83 4.39 -6.91
CA SER A 56 -17.18 4.26 -6.36
C SER A 56 -17.48 5.47 -5.48
N LEU A 57 -18.59 6.15 -5.75
CA LEU A 57 -19.16 7.15 -4.85
C LEU A 57 -20.25 6.45 -4.06
N GLY A 58 -19.93 5.93 -2.89
CA GLY A 58 -20.85 5.16 -2.06
C GLY A 58 -22.08 5.96 -1.65
N THR A 59 -23.20 5.28 -1.39
CA THR A 59 -24.44 5.92 -0.94
C THR A 59 -24.27 6.63 0.40
N ASN A 60 -23.33 6.16 1.22
CA ASN A 60 -23.02 6.72 2.54
C ASN A 60 -21.96 7.82 2.46
N GLY A 61 -21.54 8.22 1.25
CA GLY A 61 -20.56 9.27 1.04
C GLY A 61 -19.10 8.82 1.06
N ASP A 62 -18.82 7.52 1.19
CA ASP A 62 -17.48 6.96 1.01
C ASP A 62 -17.01 7.04 -0.44
N ILE A 63 -15.75 7.41 -0.66
CA ILE A 63 -15.12 7.36 -1.98
C ILE A 63 -14.13 6.20 -2.00
N GLY A 64 -14.39 5.22 -2.86
CA GLY A 64 -13.48 4.09 -3.12
C GLY A 64 -12.76 4.26 -4.45
N LEU A 65 -11.50 3.84 -4.53
CA LEU A 65 -10.74 3.79 -5.79
C LEU A 65 -10.10 2.42 -5.98
N TYR A 66 -10.30 1.87 -7.18
CA TYR A 66 -9.83 0.57 -7.59
C TYR A 66 -9.17 0.64 -8.95
N VAL A 67 -8.16 -0.20 -9.15
CA VAL A 67 -7.64 -0.52 -10.48
C VAL A 67 -8.31 -1.80 -10.97
N HIS A 68 -8.69 -1.82 -12.25
CA HIS A 68 -9.10 -3.03 -12.94
C HIS A 68 -8.05 -3.34 -14.01
N TYR A 69 -7.35 -4.46 -13.83
CA TYR A 69 -6.18 -4.83 -14.60
C TYR A 69 -6.44 -6.16 -15.34
N LYS A 70 -6.33 -6.16 -16.67
CA LYS A 70 -6.81 -7.28 -17.49
C LYS A 70 -5.97 -8.57 -17.42
N LYS A 71 -4.81 -8.53 -16.78
CA LYS A 71 -3.91 -9.67 -16.71
C LYS A 71 -3.21 -9.71 -15.34
N PRO A 72 -3.79 -10.38 -14.34
CA PRO A 72 -3.15 -10.54 -13.04
C PRO A 72 -1.73 -11.13 -13.15
N PRO A 73 -0.85 -10.88 -12.17
CA PRO A 73 -1.07 -10.03 -10.99
C PRO A 73 -1.03 -8.55 -11.34
N ILE A 74 -1.81 -7.73 -10.61
CA ILE A 74 -1.71 -6.27 -10.74
C ILE A 74 -0.38 -5.85 -10.10
N PRO A 75 0.50 -5.12 -10.82
CA PRO A 75 1.70 -4.57 -10.22
C PRO A 75 1.32 -3.65 -9.06
N LYS A 76 2.19 -3.58 -8.04
CA LYS A 76 2.05 -2.61 -6.96
C LYS A 76 1.91 -1.20 -7.54
N TYR A 77 1.03 -0.40 -6.94
CA TYR A 77 0.78 0.95 -7.40
C TYR A 77 0.49 1.88 -6.25
N SER A 78 0.77 3.16 -6.48
CA SER A 78 0.44 4.25 -5.59
C SER A 78 -0.40 5.29 -6.33
N TYR A 79 -1.26 5.97 -5.59
CA TYR A 79 -2.05 7.07 -6.12
C TYR A 79 -2.36 8.11 -5.05
N TYR A 80 -2.66 9.32 -5.49
CA TYR A 80 -3.18 10.39 -4.64
C TYR A 80 -4.13 11.28 -5.45
N PHE A 81 -4.93 12.07 -4.72
CA PHE A 81 -5.81 13.07 -5.28
C PHE A 81 -5.13 14.42 -5.23
N GLU A 82 -5.24 15.18 -6.31
CA GLU A 82 -4.71 16.53 -6.47
C GLU A 82 -5.82 17.44 -7.01
N ASN A 83 -5.86 18.68 -6.54
CA ASN A 83 -6.78 19.70 -7.06
C ASN A 83 -6.02 20.67 -7.99
N THR A 84 -6.74 21.63 -8.57
CA THR A 84 -6.18 22.62 -9.50
C THR A 84 -5.20 23.61 -8.86
N LYS A 85 -5.24 23.76 -7.53
CA LYS A 85 -4.28 24.56 -6.76
C LYS A 85 -2.97 23.81 -6.49
N GLY A 86 -2.88 22.53 -6.88
CA GLY A 86 -1.74 21.67 -6.59
C GLY A 86 -1.72 21.16 -5.14
N GLU A 87 -2.81 21.34 -4.39
CA GLU A 87 -2.97 20.68 -3.10
C GLU A 87 -3.22 19.19 -3.36
N ILE A 88 -2.73 18.33 -2.47
CA ILE A 88 -2.89 16.88 -2.58
C ILE A 88 -3.50 16.28 -1.32
N MET A 89 -4.25 15.20 -1.47
CA MET A 89 -4.62 14.35 -0.34
C MET A 89 -3.51 13.32 -0.10
N ARG A 90 -3.61 12.61 1.03
CA ARG A 90 -2.68 11.53 1.40
C ARG A 90 -2.54 10.51 0.27
N GLN A 91 -1.32 10.02 0.07
CA GLN A 91 -1.06 8.92 -0.85
C GLN A 91 -1.57 7.59 -0.30
N HIS A 92 -2.08 6.78 -1.22
CA HIS A 92 -2.49 5.41 -0.97
C HIS A 92 -1.64 4.49 -1.84
N THR A 93 -1.12 3.43 -1.22
CA THR A 93 -0.36 2.39 -1.89
C THR A 93 -1.13 1.09 -1.76
N ALA A 94 -1.35 0.41 -2.87
CA ALA A 94 -2.04 -0.87 -2.92
C ALA A 94 -1.14 -1.94 -3.56
N HIS A 95 -1.33 -3.16 -3.09
CA HIS A 95 -0.69 -4.35 -3.61
C HIS A 95 -1.74 -5.45 -3.72
N THR A 96 -1.63 -6.24 -4.78
CA THR A 96 -2.65 -7.23 -5.12
C THR A 96 -2.57 -8.41 -4.18
N ILE A 97 -3.65 -8.67 -3.45
CA ILE A 97 -3.84 -9.88 -2.66
C ILE A 97 -5.29 -10.31 -2.84
N PRO A 98 -5.59 -11.54 -3.31
CA PRO A 98 -4.64 -12.54 -3.83
C PRO A 98 -4.07 -12.16 -5.21
N ASP A 99 -2.95 -12.77 -5.60
CA ASP A 99 -2.20 -12.45 -6.84
C ASP A 99 -3.02 -12.63 -8.13
N ASP A 100 -4.07 -13.45 -8.10
CA ASP A 100 -4.98 -13.69 -9.23
C ASP A 100 -6.11 -12.66 -9.33
N SER A 101 -6.18 -11.68 -8.42
CA SER A 101 -7.22 -10.65 -8.47
C SER A 101 -7.07 -9.72 -9.67
N GLU A 102 -8.17 -9.53 -10.39
CA GLU A 102 -8.29 -8.56 -11.49
C GLU A 102 -8.64 -7.14 -11.00
N ARG A 103 -9.04 -7.02 -9.73
CA ARG A 103 -9.40 -5.74 -9.09
C ARG A 103 -8.74 -5.60 -7.73
N CYS A 104 -8.05 -4.49 -7.51
CA CYS A 104 -7.45 -4.14 -6.23
C CYS A 104 -7.72 -2.66 -5.95
N GLY A 105 -7.79 -2.24 -4.69
CA GLY A 105 -8.08 -0.87 -4.34
C GLY A 105 -8.40 -0.66 -2.88
N HIS A 106 -8.86 0.54 -2.59
CA HIS A 106 -9.32 0.94 -1.26
C HIS A 106 -10.78 1.34 -1.36
N TRP A 107 -11.60 0.78 -0.48
CA TRP A 107 -13.04 1.00 -0.50
C TRP A 107 -13.45 2.35 0.11
N ASN A 108 -12.66 2.88 1.04
CA ASN A 108 -12.89 4.18 1.66
C ASN A 108 -11.57 4.95 1.77
N VAL A 109 -11.35 5.83 0.81
CA VAL A 109 -10.17 6.68 0.68
C VAL A 109 -10.38 8.01 1.39
N CYS A 110 -11.58 8.58 1.24
CA CYS A 110 -12.03 9.81 1.88
C CYS A 110 -13.56 9.91 1.81
N SER A 111 -14.15 10.86 2.53
CA SER A 111 -15.56 11.19 2.37
C SER A 111 -15.79 12.13 1.18
N ARG A 112 -17.00 12.11 0.64
CA ARG A 112 -17.44 13.03 -0.42
C ARG A 112 -17.51 14.48 0.07
N GLU A 113 -17.72 14.70 1.37
CA GLU A 113 -17.66 16.02 1.98
C GLU A 113 -16.23 16.57 1.98
N ASP A 114 -15.26 15.76 2.43
CA ASP A 114 -13.84 16.12 2.41
C ASP A 114 -13.39 16.42 0.97
N MET A 115 -13.79 15.59 0.02
CA MET A 115 -13.45 15.78 -1.40
C MET A 115 -14.05 17.09 -1.95
N ARG A 116 -15.30 17.41 -1.64
CA ARG A 116 -15.91 18.69 -2.08
C ARG A 116 -15.18 19.90 -1.48
N GLY A 117 -14.87 19.86 -0.18
CA GLY A 117 -14.10 20.92 0.48
C GLY A 117 -12.71 21.07 -0.14
N PHE A 118 -12.06 19.95 -0.45
CA PHE A 118 -10.74 19.90 -1.09
C PHE A 118 -10.74 20.47 -2.51
N LEU A 119 -11.75 20.17 -3.33
CA LEU A 119 -11.81 20.64 -4.72
C LEU A 119 -12.19 22.12 -4.83
N GLY A 120 -13.00 22.62 -3.90
CA GLY A 120 -13.46 24.01 -3.90
C GLY A 120 -14.28 24.37 -5.16
N GLU A 121 -14.24 25.64 -5.57
CA GLU A 121 -15.06 26.18 -6.66
C GLU A 121 -14.69 25.64 -8.05
N GLU A 122 -13.43 25.25 -8.26
CA GLU A 122 -12.94 24.79 -9.57
C GLU A 122 -13.34 23.34 -9.87
N ASP A 123 -13.79 22.60 -8.85
CA ASP A 123 -14.45 21.28 -8.91
C ASP A 123 -13.79 20.28 -9.88
N THR A 124 -12.46 20.27 -9.92
CA THR A 124 -11.67 19.44 -10.83
C THR A 124 -10.70 18.57 -10.06
N LEU A 125 -10.92 17.27 -10.14
CA LEU A 125 -10.11 16.24 -9.50
C LEU A 125 -9.07 15.69 -10.47
N PHE A 126 -7.82 15.66 -10.03
CA PHE A 126 -6.74 14.91 -10.66
C PHE A 126 -6.41 13.69 -9.80
N VAL A 127 -6.62 12.49 -10.34
CA VAL A 127 -6.09 11.25 -9.74
C VAL A 127 -4.73 10.98 -10.35
N ARG A 128 -3.68 11.19 -9.57
CA ARG A 128 -2.30 10.87 -9.96
C ARG A 128 -2.05 9.41 -9.63
N PHE A 129 -1.70 8.61 -10.62
CA PHE A 129 -1.53 7.17 -10.49
C PHE A 129 -0.16 6.74 -11.01
N VAL A 130 0.53 5.90 -10.25
CA VAL A 130 1.84 5.36 -10.61
C VAL A 130 1.91 3.86 -10.33
N PHE A 131 2.43 3.10 -11.29
CA PHE A 131 2.90 1.74 -11.01
C PHE A 131 4.30 1.80 -10.41
N ASP A 132 4.38 1.41 -9.14
CA ASP A 132 5.62 1.41 -8.38
C ASP A 132 6.62 0.41 -8.97
N ASP A 133 7.91 0.73 -8.85
CA ASP A 133 9.04 -0.05 -9.36
C ASP A 133 10.03 -0.46 -8.26
N ASP A 134 9.66 -0.25 -6.99
CA ASP A 134 10.41 -0.80 -5.87
C ASP A 134 10.39 -2.32 -5.89
N THR A 135 11.47 -2.91 -5.38
CA THR A 135 11.63 -4.36 -5.32
C THR A 135 11.95 -4.79 -3.90
N LEU A 136 11.52 -6.00 -3.55
CA LEU A 136 11.76 -6.55 -2.22
C LEU A 136 12.24 -7.99 -2.35
N VAL A 137 13.40 -8.30 -1.78
CA VAL A 137 13.99 -9.65 -1.80
C VAL A 137 14.02 -10.19 -0.38
N VAL A 138 13.35 -11.33 -0.17
CA VAL A 138 13.36 -12.05 1.12
C VAL A 138 14.33 -13.22 1.02
N LYS A 139 15.29 -13.30 1.94
CA LYS A 139 16.30 -14.36 1.98
C LYS A 139 16.42 -14.93 3.40
N ARG A 140 16.30 -16.26 3.52
CA ARG A 140 16.61 -16.98 4.76
C ARG A 140 18.11 -17.17 4.90
N VAL A 141 18.64 -16.86 6.06
CA VAL A 141 20.04 -17.03 6.48
C VAL A 141 20.05 -18.08 7.60
N ALA A 142 20.10 -19.34 7.17
CA ALA A 142 19.82 -20.50 8.02
C ALA A 142 20.82 -20.65 9.18
N ASP A 143 22.10 -20.36 8.93
CA ASP A 143 23.18 -20.38 9.91
C ASP A 143 23.00 -19.38 11.05
N LYS A 144 22.18 -18.33 10.85
CA LYS A 144 21.91 -17.28 11.84
C LYS A 144 20.48 -17.31 12.37
N ASN A 145 19.67 -18.30 11.99
CA ASN A 145 18.22 -18.34 12.26
C ASN A 145 17.56 -16.99 11.98
N MET A 146 17.87 -16.42 10.83
CA MET A 146 17.51 -15.05 10.48
C MET A 146 16.86 -15.00 9.10
N THR A 147 15.86 -14.17 8.93
CA THR A 147 15.30 -13.83 7.62
C THR A 147 15.64 -12.38 7.31
N SER A 148 16.35 -12.15 6.21
CA SER A 148 16.74 -10.82 5.76
C SER A 148 15.84 -10.37 4.62
N VAL A 149 15.34 -9.15 4.71
CA VAL A 149 14.52 -8.50 3.70
C VAL A 149 15.27 -7.30 3.18
N MET A 150 15.57 -7.28 1.89
CA MET A 150 16.13 -6.13 1.19
C MET A 150 15.02 -5.44 0.41
N TRP A 151 14.76 -4.18 0.73
CA TRP A 151 13.82 -3.32 0.01
C TRP A 151 14.61 -2.25 -0.75
N THR A 152 14.44 -2.23 -2.07
CA THR A 152 15.11 -1.29 -2.98
C THR A 152 14.07 -0.33 -3.55
N ILE A 153 14.24 0.96 -3.29
CA ILE A 153 13.34 2.04 -3.72
C ILE A 153 14.12 2.94 -4.68
N PRO A 154 13.85 2.90 -5.99
CA PRO A 154 14.55 3.75 -6.96
C PRO A 154 14.01 5.18 -6.93
N ASN A 155 14.78 6.16 -7.41
CA ASN A 155 14.33 7.54 -7.61
C ASN A 155 13.68 8.19 -6.38
N VAL A 156 14.12 7.86 -5.15
CA VAL A 156 13.45 8.25 -3.90
C VAL A 156 13.23 9.75 -3.78
N GLU A 157 14.14 10.55 -4.33
CA GLU A 157 14.10 12.02 -4.32
C GLU A 157 13.00 12.62 -5.23
N THR A 158 12.45 11.81 -6.14
CA THR A 158 11.41 12.24 -7.09
C THR A 158 10.03 11.68 -6.76
N GLN A 159 9.96 10.74 -5.81
CA GLN A 159 8.71 10.12 -5.40
C GLN A 159 7.95 10.98 -4.38
N ASN A 160 6.63 10.87 -4.40
CA ASN A 160 5.81 11.40 -3.32
C ASN A 160 5.83 10.45 -2.11
N LEU A 161 6.58 10.80 -1.08
CA LEU A 161 6.78 9.97 0.11
C LEU A 161 5.80 10.33 1.23
N ASN A 162 4.50 10.40 0.89
CA ASN A 162 3.48 10.85 1.83
C ASN A 162 2.21 9.97 1.86
N PRO A 163 2.26 8.79 2.49
CA PRO A 163 3.43 7.95 2.78
C PRO A 163 3.62 6.86 1.70
N TYR A 164 4.81 6.23 1.64
CA TYR A 164 5.15 5.20 0.64
C TYR A 164 5.43 3.85 1.33
N SER A 165 4.78 2.77 0.92
CA SER A 165 4.93 1.46 1.57
C SER A 165 5.51 0.40 0.65
N SER A 166 6.23 -0.58 1.19
CA SER A 166 6.68 -1.77 0.45
C SER A 166 5.50 -2.63 -0.01
N ARG A 167 5.78 -3.59 -0.90
CA ARG A 167 4.90 -4.76 -1.01
C ARG A 167 4.87 -5.53 0.32
N GLY A 168 3.73 -6.12 0.66
CA GLY A 168 3.61 -7.00 1.83
C GLY A 168 4.50 -8.24 1.71
N PHE A 169 5.04 -8.74 2.82
CA PHE A 169 5.87 -9.94 2.87
C PHE A 169 5.62 -10.73 4.16
N PHE A 170 5.81 -12.05 4.12
CA PHE A 170 5.58 -12.93 5.26
C PHE A 170 6.87 -13.25 6.01
N ILE A 171 6.82 -13.20 7.35
CA ILE A 171 7.83 -13.74 8.26
C ILE A 171 7.11 -14.63 9.28
N ASP A 172 7.45 -15.93 9.35
CA ASP A 172 6.83 -16.92 10.26
C ASP A 172 5.29 -16.87 10.31
N ASN A 173 4.64 -16.69 9.16
CA ASN A 173 3.19 -16.54 8.95
C ASN A 173 2.58 -15.17 9.31
N VAL A 174 3.38 -14.19 9.72
CA VAL A 174 2.94 -12.81 9.94
C VAL A 174 3.13 -12.01 8.65
N LEU A 175 2.05 -11.45 8.10
CA LEU A 175 2.11 -10.50 6.99
C LEU A 175 2.58 -9.13 7.51
N LEU A 176 3.73 -8.69 7.03
CA LEU A 176 4.37 -7.43 7.36
C LEU A 176 4.37 -6.49 6.16
N VAL A 177 4.34 -5.19 6.45
CA VAL A 177 4.52 -4.11 5.49
C VAL A 177 5.53 -3.12 6.06
N ALA A 178 6.54 -2.74 5.27
CA ALA A 178 7.42 -1.63 5.61
C ALA A 178 6.84 -0.32 5.04
N ARG A 179 6.94 0.78 5.77
CA ARG A 179 6.52 2.10 5.30
C ARG A 179 7.66 3.09 5.47
N LEU A 180 7.98 3.77 4.40
CA LEU A 180 8.80 4.97 4.38
C LEU A 180 7.88 6.21 4.46
N ASP A 181 8.14 7.04 5.45
CA ASP A 181 7.49 8.33 5.66
C ASP A 181 8.56 9.43 5.72
N SER A 182 8.14 10.69 5.67
CA SER A 182 9.05 11.84 5.67
C SER A 182 8.63 12.88 6.71
N LYS A 183 9.59 13.29 7.55
CA LYS A 183 9.46 14.48 8.39
C LYS A 183 9.86 15.70 7.57
N ARG A 184 9.10 16.78 7.69
CA ARG A 184 9.33 18.02 6.94
C ARG A 184 9.92 19.11 7.84
N GLU A 185 10.69 20.02 7.24
CA GLU A 185 11.24 21.20 7.94
C GLU A 185 10.16 22.24 8.25
N THR A 186 9.14 22.34 7.38
CA THR A 186 8.03 23.28 7.55
C THR A 186 6.85 22.62 8.25
N SER A 187 6.16 23.37 9.12
CA SER A 187 4.92 22.95 9.79
C SER A 187 3.68 23.11 8.91
N THR A 188 3.82 23.73 7.73
CA THR A 188 2.75 23.85 6.76
C THR A 188 2.45 22.47 6.19
N VAL A 189 1.22 22.01 6.39
CA VAL A 189 0.65 20.80 5.80
C VAL A 189 0.36 21.05 4.30
N MET A 190 1.31 21.63 3.57
CA MET A 190 1.23 21.78 2.12
C MET A 190 1.56 20.43 1.52
N ALA A 191 0.60 19.80 0.88
CA ALA A 191 0.64 18.35 0.75
C ALA A 191 1.69 17.83 -0.26
N THR A 192 2.11 18.65 -1.24
CA THR A 192 3.34 18.40 -2.02
C THR A 192 4.57 18.80 -1.20
N ALA A 193 5.27 17.83 -0.61
CA ALA A 193 6.65 18.08 -0.18
C ALA A 193 7.55 18.05 -1.40
N LYS A 194 8.31 19.12 -1.63
CA LYS A 194 9.53 18.95 -2.41
C LYS A 194 10.47 18.11 -1.56
N HIS A 195 11.31 17.32 -2.20
CA HIS A 195 12.33 16.56 -1.48
C HIS A 195 13.23 17.45 -0.61
N ASP A 196 13.47 18.68 -1.05
CA ASP A 196 14.20 19.71 -0.30
C ASP A 196 13.50 20.16 0.99
N ASP A 197 12.20 19.91 1.14
CA ASP A 197 11.44 20.21 2.35
C ASP A 197 11.53 19.09 3.40
N ILE A 198 12.12 17.93 3.05
CA ILE A 198 12.25 16.77 3.95
C ILE A 198 13.46 16.98 4.86
N SER A 199 13.26 16.94 6.17
CA SER A 199 14.35 16.94 7.16
C SER A 199 14.89 15.53 7.42
N SER A 200 14.00 14.55 7.53
CA SER A 200 14.37 13.19 7.89
C SER A 200 13.41 12.17 7.28
N TYR A 201 13.94 10.99 7.01
CA TYR A 201 13.20 9.80 6.60
C TYR A 201 12.85 8.97 7.82
N ILE A 202 11.63 8.45 7.85
CA ILE A 202 11.15 7.58 8.93
C ILE A 202 10.75 6.24 8.34
N LEU A 203 11.23 5.14 8.89
CA LEU A 203 10.77 3.81 8.50
C LEU A 203 10.07 3.09 9.64
N PHE A 204 8.88 2.59 9.32
CA PHE A 204 8.00 1.83 10.21
C PHE A 204 7.78 0.43 9.66
N LEU A 205 7.53 -0.51 10.57
CA LEU A 205 6.98 -1.82 10.24
C LEU A 205 5.57 -1.94 10.79
N PHE A 206 4.67 -2.49 9.98
CA PHE A 206 3.28 -2.74 10.36
C PHE A 206 2.92 -4.21 10.14
N CYS A 207 2.06 -4.72 11.02
CA CYS A 207 1.37 -6.00 10.84
C CYS A 207 -0.12 -5.82 11.12
N ARG A 208 -0.99 -6.44 10.34
CA ARG A 208 -2.44 -6.40 10.60
C ARG A 208 -2.84 -7.28 11.79
N LYS A 209 -2.20 -8.45 11.93
CA LYS A 209 -2.45 -9.45 12.96
C LYS A 209 -1.11 -10.06 13.39
N GLY A 210 -1.01 -10.46 14.65
CA GLY A 210 0.20 -11.06 15.21
C GLY A 210 1.14 -10.01 15.80
N LYS A 211 2.38 -10.43 16.05
CA LYS A 211 3.46 -9.58 16.55
C LYS A 211 4.57 -9.52 15.52
N ILE A 212 5.17 -8.35 15.33
CA ILE A 212 6.34 -8.21 14.49
C ILE A 212 7.49 -8.96 15.17
N PRO A 213 8.16 -9.92 14.51
CA PRO A 213 9.27 -10.63 15.10
C PRO A 213 10.41 -9.67 15.48
N PRO A 214 11.25 -10.02 16.46
CA PRO A 214 12.40 -9.18 16.81
C PRO A 214 13.26 -8.92 15.59
N HIS A 215 13.65 -7.67 15.36
CA HIS A 215 14.28 -7.28 14.10
C HIS A 215 15.31 -6.16 14.30
N SER A 216 16.17 -5.96 13.31
CA SER A 216 16.99 -4.75 13.13
C SER A 216 16.62 -4.08 11.81
N ILE A 217 16.81 -2.76 11.73
CA ILE A 217 16.60 -1.99 10.50
C ILE A 217 17.90 -1.28 10.14
N GLU A 218 18.34 -1.45 8.90
CA GLU A 218 19.58 -0.90 8.35
C GLU A 218 19.26 -0.12 7.07
N PHE A 219 19.86 1.06 6.95
CA PHE A 219 20.05 1.72 5.67
C PHE A 219 21.45 1.35 5.15
N VAL A 220 21.51 0.87 3.92
CA VAL A 220 22.74 0.36 3.32
C VAL A 220 23.03 1.07 2.00
N ASP A 221 24.30 1.20 1.66
CA ASP A 221 24.70 1.73 0.35
C ASP A 221 24.62 0.64 -0.75
N ALA A 222 24.98 1.00 -1.98
CA ALA A 222 24.99 0.08 -3.12
C ALA A 222 25.96 -1.10 -2.96
N SER A 223 26.98 -0.99 -2.12
CA SER A 223 27.91 -2.08 -1.79
C SER A 223 27.37 -3.02 -0.71
N GLY A 224 26.24 -2.65 -0.09
CA GLY A 224 25.62 -3.38 1.01
C GLY A 224 26.22 -3.04 2.38
N VAL A 225 27.02 -1.97 2.48
CA VAL A 225 27.59 -1.49 3.74
C VAL A 225 26.55 -0.63 4.45
N SER A 226 26.29 -0.95 5.71
CA SER A 226 25.37 -0.19 6.56
C SER A 226 25.97 1.17 6.93
N TYR A 227 25.27 2.24 6.59
CA TYR A 227 25.61 3.61 7.04
C TYR A 227 24.71 4.11 8.16
N HIS A 228 23.58 3.44 8.41
CA HIS A 228 22.73 3.70 9.58
C HIS A 228 22.02 2.42 10.01
N ARG A 229 22.04 2.10 11.31
CA ARG A 229 21.42 0.88 11.85
C ARG A 229 20.74 1.16 13.18
N VAL A 230 19.51 0.67 13.29
CA VAL A 230 18.82 0.53 14.58
C VAL A 230 18.92 -0.94 14.97
N GLU A 231 19.62 -1.19 16.08
CA GLU A 231 19.80 -2.52 16.63
C GLU A 231 18.49 -3.10 17.13
N LYS A 232 18.44 -4.43 17.17
CA LYS A 232 17.31 -5.17 17.74
C LYS A 232 17.07 -4.72 19.17
N ASN A 233 15.83 -4.36 19.49
CA ASN A 233 15.41 -4.18 20.88
C ASN A 233 15.15 -5.56 21.53
N GLU A 234 15.67 -5.75 22.74
CA GLU A 234 15.52 -7.00 23.49
C GLU A 234 14.11 -7.17 24.05
N ASP A 235 13.39 -6.07 24.27
CA ASP A 235 12.03 -6.06 24.81
C ASP A 235 10.95 -6.50 23.79
N GLY A 236 11.32 -6.70 22.52
CA GLY A 236 10.41 -7.10 21.45
C GLY A 236 9.47 -6.01 20.94
N SER A 237 9.69 -4.74 21.32
CA SER A 237 8.96 -3.61 20.77
C SER A 237 9.28 -3.37 19.29
N VAL A 238 8.32 -2.78 18.57
CA VAL A 238 8.51 -2.41 17.17
C VAL A 238 9.49 -1.26 17.08
N LEU A 239 10.56 -1.45 16.29
CA LEU A 239 11.54 -0.41 16.04
C LEU A 239 11.02 0.56 14.98
N THR A 240 11.30 1.83 15.21
CA THR A 240 11.20 2.88 14.21
C THR A 240 12.60 3.45 14.00
N VAL A 241 12.97 3.68 12.75
CA VAL A 241 14.24 4.32 12.41
C VAL A 241 13.96 5.70 11.83
N LEU A 242 14.77 6.68 12.26
CA LEU A 242 14.76 8.06 11.80
C LEU A 242 16.16 8.36 11.27
N VAL A 243 16.27 8.75 10.00
CA VAL A 243 17.56 9.09 9.37
C VAL A 243 17.45 10.45 8.71
N ASP A 244 18.39 11.33 8.99
CA ASP A 244 18.40 12.66 8.38
C ASP A 244 18.57 12.60 6.86
N ARG A 245 17.89 13.50 6.15
CA ARG A 245 17.92 13.56 4.69
C ARG A 245 19.35 13.60 4.16
N GLN A 246 20.21 14.43 4.77
CA GLN A 246 21.60 14.60 4.34
C GLN A 246 22.40 13.29 4.39
N VAL A 247 22.18 12.46 5.42
CA VAL A 247 22.86 11.16 5.55
C VAL A 247 22.39 10.21 4.44
N VAL A 248 21.08 10.19 4.15
CA VAL A 248 20.52 9.40 3.05
C VAL A 248 21.09 9.86 1.71
N GLN A 249 21.07 11.15 1.42
CA GLN A 249 21.56 11.71 0.15
C GLN A 249 23.05 11.42 -0.12
N GLN A 250 23.87 11.37 0.92
CA GLN A 250 25.29 11.03 0.78
C GLN A 250 25.55 9.58 0.38
N HIS A 251 24.57 8.68 0.61
CA HIS A 251 24.73 7.24 0.43
C HIS A 251 23.72 6.63 -0.55
N THR A 252 22.74 7.38 -1.03
CA THR A 252 21.90 6.98 -2.15
C THR A 252 22.79 6.77 -3.38
N ALA A 253 22.62 5.63 -4.03
CA ALA A 253 23.39 5.30 -5.23
C ALA A 253 23.04 6.23 -6.39
N ASN A 254 23.76 6.10 -7.51
CA ASN A 254 23.41 6.75 -8.78
C ASN A 254 21.89 6.62 -9.04
N GLU A 255 21.24 7.71 -9.45
CA GLU A 255 19.79 7.79 -9.71
C GLU A 255 18.89 7.78 -8.44
N GLY A 256 19.44 8.06 -7.26
CA GLY A 256 18.64 8.27 -6.04
C GLY A 256 18.01 6.97 -5.52
N ILE A 257 18.72 5.85 -5.65
CA ILE A 257 18.24 4.55 -5.15
C ILE A 257 18.52 4.42 -3.66
N LEU A 258 17.47 4.12 -2.90
CA LEU A 258 17.51 3.84 -1.47
C LEU A 258 17.43 2.33 -1.20
N PHE A 259 18.35 1.80 -0.39
CA PHE A 259 18.32 0.41 0.06
C PHE A 259 18.06 0.34 1.56
N VAL A 260 17.01 -0.38 1.92
CA VAL A 260 16.66 -0.70 3.30
C VAL A 260 16.79 -2.19 3.50
N LYS A 261 17.55 -2.59 4.52
CA LYS A 261 17.69 -3.98 4.93
C LYS A 261 17.06 -4.19 6.30
N ILE A 262 16.22 -5.19 6.42
CA ILE A 262 15.51 -5.54 7.65
C ILE A 262 15.84 -6.98 7.99
N ASN A 263 16.46 -7.22 9.13
CA ASN A 263 16.77 -8.57 9.57
C ASN A 263 15.79 -8.97 10.66
N PHE A 264 15.06 -10.06 10.45
CA PHE A 264 14.19 -10.66 11.44
C PHE A 264 14.91 -11.83 12.09
N TYR A 265 15.00 -11.77 13.42
CA TYR A 265 15.58 -12.81 14.26
C TYR A 265 14.44 -13.72 14.71
N THR A 266 14.09 -14.62 13.81
CA THR A 266 13.07 -15.64 14.02
C THR A 266 13.65 -16.70 14.95
N GLY A 267 13.45 -16.52 16.26
CA GLY A 267 13.79 -17.54 17.24
C GLY A 267 12.77 -18.68 17.14
N GLY A 268 13.24 -19.89 16.90
CA GLY A 268 12.39 -21.08 16.99
C GLY A 268 13.03 -22.33 16.42
N ASN A 269 13.25 -23.32 17.28
CA ASN A 269 13.58 -24.69 16.92
C ASN A 269 12.66 -25.17 15.78
N PRO A 270 13.18 -25.85 14.73
CA PRO A 270 12.35 -26.41 13.65
C PRO A 270 11.11 -27.19 14.12
N LEU A 271 11.15 -27.74 15.34
CA LEU A 271 10.03 -28.42 16.00
C LEU A 271 8.86 -27.50 16.40
N GLU A 272 9.08 -26.21 16.69
CA GLU A 272 7.99 -25.28 16.99
C GLU A 272 7.21 -24.88 15.73
N ALA A 273 7.90 -24.74 14.59
CA ALA A 273 7.27 -24.55 13.28
C ALA A 273 6.48 -25.80 12.84
N LEU A 274 6.97 -27.01 13.17
CA LEU A 274 6.25 -28.27 12.95
C LEU A 274 5.07 -28.44 13.92
N ASN A 275 5.20 -28.02 15.18
CA ASN A 275 4.11 -28.07 16.17
C ASN A 275 2.98 -27.09 15.83
N ALA A 276 3.30 -25.94 15.23
CA ALA A 276 2.30 -25.02 14.68
C ALA A 276 1.55 -25.60 13.47
N LEU A 277 2.20 -26.47 12.69
CA LEU A 277 1.58 -27.21 11.57
C LEU A 277 0.82 -28.46 12.05
N SER A 278 1.26 -29.12 13.12
CA SER A 278 0.60 -30.30 13.69
C SER A 278 -0.53 -29.96 14.66
N GLY A 279 -0.57 -28.74 15.21
CA GLY A 279 -1.71 -28.23 15.99
C GLY A 279 -2.99 -28.04 15.15
N LEU A 280 -2.91 -28.13 13.82
CA LEU A 280 -4.04 -28.19 12.90
C LEU A 280 -4.48 -29.63 12.57
N ALA A 281 -3.82 -30.65 13.16
CA ALA A 281 -4.13 -32.05 12.93
C ALA A 281 -4.03 -32.85 14.25
N GLY A 282 -5.07 -32.77 15.08
CA GLY A 282 -5.30 -33.76 16.15
C GLY A 282 -5.49 -33.15 17.53
N GLY A 283 -6.75 -33.03 17.94
CA GLY A 283 -7.13 -32.62 19.28
C GLY A 283 -8.63 -32.76 19.57
N ASP A 284 -9.27 -33.84 19.09
CA ASP A 284 -10.52 -34.32 19.69
C ASP A 284 -10.21 -34.82 21.10
N GLY A 285 -10.78 -34.18 22.11
CA GLY A 285 -10.56 -34.50 23.52
C GLY A 285 -11.32 -33.58 24.47
N ALA A 286 -12.64 -33.79 24.52
CA ALA A 286 -13.67 -33.14 25.32
C ALA A 286 -13.30 -32.63 26.73
N GLU A 287 -13.83 -31.46 27.12
CA GLU A 287 -14.78 -31.36 28.25
C GLU A 287 -15.65 -30.08 28.24
N LYS A 288 -16.96 -30.35 28.15
CA LYS A 288 -18.22 -29.59 28.39
C LYS A 288 -18.21 -28.15 28.94
N GLY A 289 -19.03 -27.32 28.28
CA GLY A 289 -19.72 -26.15 28.86
C GLY A 289 -20.55 -25.33 27.84
N SER A 290 -21.87 -25.55 27.82
CA SER A 290 -22.97 -24.82 27.13
C SER A 290 -22.83 -23.29 27.08
N SER A 291 -23.33 -22.47 26.12
CA SER A 291 -24.53 -22.54 25.26
C SER A 291 -24.55 -21.40 24.22
N ALA A 292 -25.22 -21.68 23.08
CA ALA A 292 -26.10 -20.80 22.28
C ALA A 292 -25.55 -19.66 21.38
N SER A 293 -25.51 -19.97 20.09
CA SER A 293 -26.09 -19.23 18.94
C SER A 293 -25.91 -17.70 18.81
N GLY A 294 -25.11 -17.30 17.82
CA GLY A 294 -25.18 -16.00 17.14
C GLY A 294 -24.78 -16.17 15.68
N GLY A 295 -25.75 -16.25 14.78
CA GLY A 295 -25.55 -16.62 13.37
C GLY A 295 -24.80 -15.58 12.55
N GLY A 296 -23.79 -16.03 11.81
CA GLY A 296 -23.15 -15.24 10.75
C GLY A 296 -24.16 -14.90 9.66
N ARG A 297 -24.55 -13.62 9.58
CA ARG A 297 -25.40 -13.12 8.49
C ARG A 297 -24.56 -12.96 7.24
N THR A 298 -25.04 -13.54 6.14
CA THR A 298 -24.51 -13.36 4.79
C THR A 298 -25.17 -12.11 4.19
N VAL A 299 -24.38 -11.19 3.62
CA VAL A 299 -24.90 -10.06 2.83
C VAL A 299 -24.71 -10.41 1.36
N GLU A 300 -25.80 -10.48 0.60
CA GLU A 300 -25.77 -10.68 -0.86
C GLU A 300 -25.49 -9.36 -1.58
N LEU A 301 -24.40 -9.31 -2.34
CA LEU A 301 -24.16 -8.31 -3.38
C LEU A 301 -24.04 -9.05 -4.72
N GLY A 302 -25.19 -9.29 -5.37
CA GLY A 302 -25.26 -9.94 -6.69
C GLY A 302 -24.89 -11.43 -6.71
N GLU A 303 -24.83 -12.02 -7.90
CA GLU A 303 -24.79 -13.48 -8.13
C GLU A 303 -23.54 -14.23 -7.60
N LYS A 304 -22.60 -13.55 -6.94
CA LYS A 304 -21.42 -14.17 -6.36
C LYS A 304 -21.48 -14.13 -4.84
N LYS A 305 -21.64 -15.30 -4.21
CA LYS A 305 -21.57 -15.47 -2.76
C LYS A 305 -20.12 -15.29 -2.30
N GLU A 306 -19.82 -14.18 -1.63
CA GLU A 306 -18.57 -13.99 -0.90
C GLU A 306 -18.86 -13.95 0.61
N LEU A 307 -18.06 -14.69 1.39
CA LEU A 307 -18.17 -14.77 2.85
C LEU A 307 -17.33 -13.68 3.50
N TYR A 308 -17.98 -12.80 4.26
CA TYR A 308 -17.32 -11.84 5.15
C TYR A 308 -17.70 -12.13 6.59
N ASN A 309 -16.72 -12.20 7.48
CA ASN A 309 -16.95 -12.14 8.93
C ASN A 309 -16.98 -10.67 9.34
N VAL A 310 -18.19 -10.16 9.58
CA VAL A 310 -18.41 -8.90 10.29
C VAL A 310 -18.28 -9.20 11.79
N MET A 311 -17.49 -8.42 12.52
CA MET A 311 -17.57 -8.39 13.99
C MET A 311 -18.21 -7.06 14.37
N ASP A 312 -19.26 -7.14 15.19
CA ASP A 312 -19.84 -5.98 15.87
C ASP A 312 -18.82 -5.41 16.85
N ASP A 313 -18.87 -4.08 17.03
CA ASP A 313 -17.91 -3.22 17.76
C ASP A 313 -17.45 -3.74 19.14
#